data_AF-A0A540VN08-F1
#
_entry.id   AF-A0A540VN08-F1
#
_cell.length_a   1.000
_cell.length_b   1.000
_cell.length_c   1.000
_cell.angle_alpha   90.00
_cell.angle_beta   90.00
_cell.angle_gamma   90.00
#
_symmetry.space_group_name_H-M   'P 1'
#
loop_
_entity.id
_entity.type
_entity.pdbx_description
1 polymer ?
#
loop_
_entity_poly.entity_id
_entity_poly.type
_entity_poly.pdbx_seq_one_letter_code
_entity_poly.pdbx_strand_id
1 'polypeptide(L)'
;MSGEKAIIVASDEAFQTKLGEWPDGQRGLLIQRKVNGPRHNLYFAAHKGNLIRLCEARITRTDRPDGTGLAVDGETVVPDPARTAYLQAIAADLSYTGIGCAQFLVDPNTGESWFLEINPRVAGNHAVPEAAGLGLGPLSISLARGEVAQGPLFIGKPGLRYAWSYGDLSRVKRLWQKPNRASIRTIVSAVIESLNTALRADIHMTWCWSDPMPTLTLYGRLLTRGRNLVATEGDT
;
A
#
# COMPACT_ATOMS: atom_id res chain seq x y z
N MET A 1 -20.31 2.58 9.22
CA MET A 1 -19.51 1.80 8.23
C MET A 1 -18.48 0.95 8.97
N SER A 2 -18.33 -0.35 8.63
CA SER A 2 -17.54 -1.34 9.38
C SER A 2 -16.00 -1.26 9.21
N GLY A 3 -15.41 -0.06 9.18
CA GLY A 3 -13.96 0.10 9.00
C GLY A 3 -13.42 -0.33 7.61
N GLU A 4 -14.30 -0.48 6.63
CA GLU A 4 -13.94 -0.73 5.23
C GLU A 4 -13.68 0.59 4.49
N LYS A 5 -12.57 0.67 3.75
CA LYS A 5 -12.16 1.88 3.02
C LYS A 5 -13.00 2.17 1.77
N ALA A 6 -13.58 1.14 1.18
CA ALA A 6 -14.41 1.24 -0.02
C ALA A 6 -15.35 0.04 -0.06
N ILE A 7 -16.52 0.26 -0.66
CA ILE A 7 -17.53 -0.78 -0.88
C ILE A 7 -17.63 -1.01 -2.39
N ILE A 8 -17.47 -2.27 -2.82
CA ILE A 8 -17.68 -2.67 -4.21
C ILE A 8 -19.09 -3.24 -4.35
N VAL A 9 -19.84 -2.71 -5.32
CA VAL A 9 -21.22 -3.09 -5.64
C VAL A 9 -21.34 -3.34 -7.15
N ALA A 10 -22.23 -4.24 -7.54
CA ALA A 10 -22.44 -4.65 -8.93
C ALA A 10 -23.84 -4.27 -9.46
N SER A 11 -24.72 -3.75 -8.60
CA SER A 11 -26.07 -3.33 -8.94
C SER A 11 -26.55 -2.24 -7.99
N ASP A 12 -27.59 -1.51 -8.40
CA ASP A 12 -28.25 -0.50 -7.56
C ASP A 12 -28.85 -1.14 -6.30
N GLU A 13 -29.43 -2.33 -6.42
CA GLU A 13 -29.95 -3.09 -5.28
C GLU A 13 -28.85 -3.41 -4.26
N ALA A 14 -27.66 -3.83 -4.73
CA ALA A 14 -26.52 -4.07 -3.85
C ALA A 14 -25.99 -2.78 -3.21
N PHE A 15 -26.05 -1.66 -3.93
CA PHE A 15 -25.71 -0.34 -3.39
C PHE A 15 -26.66 0.07 -2.27
N GLN A 16 -27.98 -0.01 -2.50
CA GLN A 16 -28.98 0.32 -1.49
C GLN A 16 -28.88 -0.59 -0.27
N THR A 17 -28.66 -1.89 -0.47
CA THR A 17 -28.50 -2.86 0.62
C THR A 17 -27.27 -2.58 1.47
N LYS A 18 -26.14 -2.21 0.83
CA LYS A 18 -24.87 -2.01 1.54
C LYS A 18 -24.73 -0.63 2.17
N LEU A 19 -25.21 0.41 1.50
CA LEU A 19 -25.23 1.74 2.10
C LEU A 19 -26.27 1.75 3.20
N GLY A 20 -27.50 1.29 2.91
CA GLY A 20 -28.62 1.11 3.85
C GLY A 20 -29.12 2.43 4.44
N GLU A 21 -28.24 3.11 5.15
CA GLU A 21 -28.39 4.42 5.74
C GLU A 21 -27.12 5.24 5.49
N TRP A 22 -27.28 6.56 5.43
CA TRP A 22 -26.14 7.43 5.26
C TRP A 22 -25.23 7.38 6.51
N PRO A 23 -23.93 7.07 6.38
CA PRO A 23 -23.12 6.89 7.57
C PRO A 23 -22.84 8.19 8.30
N ASP A 24 -23.01 8.14 9.62
CA ASP A 24 -22.83 9.30 10.49
C ASP A 24 -21.48 9.98 10.29
N GLY A 25 -21.49 11.32 10.29
CA GLY A 25 -20.31 12.15 10.13
C GLY A 25 -19.72 12.22 8.71
N GLN A 26 -20.25 11.46 7.75
CA GLN A 26 -19.81 11.56 6.36
C GLN A 26 -20.54 12.69 5.64
N ARG A 27 -19.80 13.52 4.89
CA ARG A 27 -20.37 14.67 4.14
C ARG A 27 -20.63 14.39 2.67
N GLY A 28 -20.07 13.30 2.14
CA GLY A 28 -20.23 12.92 0.75
C GLY A 28 -19.71 11.51 0.48
N LEU A 29 -20.12 10.97 -0.66
CA LEU A 29 -19.59 9.72 -1.22
C LEU A 29 -19.02 10.02 -2.60
N LEU A 30 -17.84 9.47 -2.87
CA LEU A 30 -17.31 9.41 -4.23
C LEU A 30 -17.74 8.06 -4.83
N ILE A 31 -18.51 8.13 -5.93
CA ILE A 31 -18.82 6.96 -6.74
C ILE A 31 -17.89 6.96 -7.94
N GLN A 32 -17.25 5.83 -8.19
CA GLN A 32 -16.34 5.67 -9.31
C GLN A 32 -16.49 4.28 -9.94
N ARG A 33 -16.18 4.19 -11.24
CA ARG A 33 -16.10 2.91 -11.95
C ARG A 33 -15.06 2.02 -11.25
N LYS A 34 -15.42 0.76 -11.00
CA LYS A 34 -14.44 -0.25 -10.55
C LYS A 34 -13.45 -0.54 -11.67
N VAL A 35 -12.19 -0.23 -11.44
CA VAL A 35 -11.06 -0.62 -12.29
C VAL A 35 -10.37 -1.84 -11.67
N ASN A 36 -9.99 -2.81 -12.49
CA ASN A 36 -9.20 -3.97 -12.05
C ASN A 36 -7.77 -3.83 -12.58
N GLY A 37 -6.82 -4.46 -11.90
CA GLY A 37 -5.41 -4.45 -12.28
C GLY A 37 -4.49 -4.39 -11.07
N PRO A 38 -3.21 -4.75 -11.20
CA PRO A 38 -2.23 -4.51 -10.15
C PRO A 38 -2.16 -3.03 -9.79
N ARG A 39 -1.96 -2.76 -8.50
CA ARG A 39 -1.60 -1.42 -8.04
C ARG A 39 -0.13 -1.17 -8.35
N HIS A 40 0.19 0.01 -8.82
CA HIS A 40 1.53 0.54 -8.99
C HIS A 40 1.71 1.72 -8.04
N ASN A 41 2.70 1.63 -7.15
CA ASN A 41 3.06 2.68 -6.21
C ASN A 41 4.30 3.41 -6.74
N LEU A 42 4.18 4.70 -7.00
CA LEU A 42 5.29 5.59 -7.33
C LEU A 42 5.68 6.32 -6.04
N TYR A 43 6.77 5.91 -5.41
CA TYR A 43 7.39 6.64 -4.30
C TYR A 43 8.24 7.76 -4.86
N PHE A 44 8.06 8.96 -4.33
CA PHE A 44 8.73 10.11 -4.88
C PHE A 44 9.10 11.17 -3.85
N ALA A 45 9.97 12.06 -4.29
CA ALA A 45 10.15 13.39 -3.71
C ALA A 45 10.01 14.43 -4.83
N ALA A 46 9.41 15.56 -4.50
CA ALA A 46 9.37 16.73 -5.37
C ALA A 46 9.72 18.01 -4.59
N HIS A 47 10.22 19.02 -5.31
CA HIS A 47 10.52 20.34 -4.76
C HIS A 47 9.96 21.43 -5.69
N LYS A 48 9.03 22.23 -5.17
CA LYS A 48 8.30 23.27 -5.93
C LYS A 48 7.74 22.73 -7.26
N GLY A 49 7.16 21.54 -7.19
CA GLY A 49 6.57 20.85 -8.33
C GLY A 49 7.54 20.09 -9.24
N ASN A 50 8.85 20.21 -9.04
CA ASN A 50 9.83 19.43 -9.79
C ASN A 50 10.08 18.07 -9.13
N LEU A 51 9.84 16.99 -9.87
CA LEU A 51 10.13 15.63 -9.41
C LEU A 51 11.64 15.39 -9.34
N ILE A 52 12.16 14.97 -8.18
CA ILE A 52 13.61 14.82 -7.93
C ILE A 52 14.03 13.39 -7.56
N ARG A 53 13.10 12.57 -7.05
CA ARG A 53 13.32 11.15 -6.73
C ARG A 53 12.11 10.35 -7.20
N LEU A 54 12.34 9.18 -7.77
CA LEU A 54 11.27 8.28 -8.18
C LEU A 54 11.68 6.81 -8.07
N CYS A 55 10.79 6.00 -7.50
CA CYS A 55 10.83 4.55 -7.53
C CYS A 55 9.42 4.04 -7.77
N GLU A 56 9.26 3.13 -8.71
CA GLU A 56 7.99 2.48 -8.95
C GLU A 56 8.03 1.06 -8.38
N ALA A 57 6.96 0.65 -7.68
CA ALA A 57 6.75 -0.72 -7.27
C ALA A 57 5.40 -1.25 -7.72
N ARG A 58 5.42 -2.41 -8.38
CA ARG A 58 4.23 -3.19 -8.73
C ARG A 58 3.82 -4.03 -7.53
N ILE A 59 2.59 -3.89 -7.10
CA ILE A 59 2.00 -4.66 -6.01
C ILE A 59 1.46 -5.97 -6.60
N THR A 60 2.00 -7.09 -6.16
CA THR A 60 1.56 -8.43 -6.62
C THR A 60 0.47 -9.00 -5.74
N ARG A 61 0.44 -8.61 -4.45
CA ARG A 61 -0.57 -9.11 -3.50
C ARG A 61 -0.90 -8.08 -2.43
N THR A 62 -2.16 -8.11 -1.99
CA THR A 62 -2.63 -7.37 -0.81
C THR A 62 -3.17 -8.32 0.25
N ASP A 63 -3.30 -7.83 1.48
CA ASP A 63 -3.86 -8.61 2.58
C ASP A 63 -5.38 -8.90 2.40
N ARG A 64 -6.04 -8.24 1.43
CA ARG A 64 -7.42 -8.49 1.03
C ARG A 64 -7.48 -9.13 -0.37
N PRO A 65 -8.37 -10.11 -0.60
CA PRO A 65 -8.47 -10.79 -1.89
C PRO A 65 -9.02 -9.91 -3.01
N ASP A 66 -9.70 -8.82 -2.69
CA ASP A 66 -10.27 -7.87 -3.66
C ASP A 66 -9.29 -6.76 -4.09
N GLY A 67 -8.06 -6.77 -3.57
CA GLY A 67 -7.04 -5.77 -3.88
C GLY A 67 -7.17 -4.45 -3.10
N THR A 68 -8.19 -4.26 -2.28
CA THR A 68 -8.41 -3.03 -1.48
C THR A 68 -7.50 -2.95 -0.25
N GLY A 69 -6.73 -4.00 0.01
CA GLY A 69 -5.91 -4.16 1.19
C GLY A 69 -4.59 -3.40 1.19
N LEU A 70 -3.87 -3.59 2.28
CA LEU A 70 -2.47 -3.19 2.41
C LEU A 70 -1.61 -4.11 1.55
N ALA A 71 -0.59 -3.55 0.89
CA ALA A 71 0.35 -4.34 0.12
C ALA A 71 1.14 -5.28 1.03
N VAL A 72 1.18 -6.56 0.68
CA VAL A 72 1.93 -7.60 1.42
C VAL A 72 3.08 -8.19 0.62
N ASP A 73 3.03 -8.03 -0.70
CA ASP A 73 4.03 -8.51 -1.65
C ASP A 73 4.09 -7.55 -2.84
N GLY A 74 5.27 -7.41 -3.40
CA GLY A 74 5.50 -6.60 -4.58
C GLY A 74 6.97 -6.52 -4.95
N GLU A 75 7.23 -5.85 -6.06
CA GLU A 75 8.58 -5.65 -6.56
C GLU A 75 8.75 -4.25 -7.14
N THR A 76 9.94 -3.68 -6.93
CA THR A 76 10.35 -2.47 -7.64
C THR A 76 10.52 -2.78 -9.12
N VAL A 77 10.05 -1.89 -9.99
CA VAL A 77 10.12 -2.00 -11.43
C VAL A 77 10.73 -0.74 -12.02
N VAL A 78 11.16 -0.81 -13.28
CA VAL A 78 11.55 0.39 -14.00
C VAL A 78 10.33 1.31 -14.08
N PRO A 79 10.42 2.58 -13.63
CA PRO A 79 9.29 3.49 -13.70
C PRO A 79 8.80 3.67 -15.14
N ASP A 80 7.49 3.60 -15.31
CA ASP A 80 6.88 3.76 -16.61
C ASP A 80 6.88 5.24 -17.04
N PRO A 81 7.26 5.56 -18.29
CA PRO A 81 7.33 6.94 -18.75
C PRO A 81 6.00 7.69 -18.68
N ALA A 82 4.87 7.03 -18.97
CA ALA A 82 3.56 7.68 -18.95
C ALA A 82 3.12 7.99 -17.51
N ARG A 83 3.26 7.03 -16.58
CA ARG A 83 2.98 7.28 -15.15
C ARG A 83 3.91 8.32 -14.55
N THR A 84 5.18 8.33 -14.97
CA THR A 84 6.14 9.35 -14.58
C THR A 84 5.68 10.73 -15.03
N ALA A 85 5.23 10.87 -16.29
CA ALA A 85 4.70 12.12 -16.81
C ALA A 85 3.44 12.58 -16.08
N TYR A 86 2.51 11.66 -15.76
CA TYR A 86 1.33 12.00 -14.96
C TYR A 86 1.69 12.51 -13.57
N LEU A 87 2.64 11.85 -12.89
CA LEU A 87 3.11 12.30 -11.58
C LEU A 87 3.82 13.66 -11.66
N GLN A 88 4.63 13.90 -12.70
CA GLN A 88 5.27 15.20 -12.92
C GLN A 88 4.24 16.31 -13.11
N ALA A 89 3.19 16.07 -13.90
CA ALA A 89 2.12 17.04 -14.10
C ALA A 89 1.37 17.35 -12.79
N ILE A 90 1.02 16.31 -12.02
CA ILE A 90 0.37 16.47 -10.70
C ILE A 90 1.28 17.26 -9.74
N ALA A 91 2.56 16.91 -9.67
CA ALA A 91 3.50 17.60 -8.78
C ALA A 91 3.64 19.08 -9.17
N ALA A 92 3.77 19.38 -10.46
CA ALA A 92 3.89 20.73 -10.99
C ALA A 92 2.67 21.59 -10.67
N ASP A 93 1.46 21.08 -10.97
CA ASP A 93 0.20 21.79 -10.74
C ASP A 93 -0.01 22.13 -9.26
N LEU A 94 0.35 21.20 -8.38
CA LEU A 94 0.25 21.39 -6.92
C LEU A 94 1.41 22.19 -6.31
N SER A 95 2.42 22.58 -7.11
CA SER A 95 3.69 23.12 -6.61
C SER A 95 4.29 22.26 -5.49
N TYR A 96 4.14 20.93 -5.61
CA TYR A 96 4.36 19.99 -4.52
C TYR A 96 5.79 20.06 -3.99
N THR A 97 5.93 20.09 -2.66
CA THR A 97 7.23 19.98 -1.97
C THR A 97 7.15 18.95 -0.85
N GLY A 98 8.06 17.98 -0.87
CA GLY A 98 8.14 16.92 0.11
C GLY A 98 8.21 15.53 -0.54
N ILE A 99 7.97 14.51 0.28
CA ILE A 99 7.90 13.12 -0.18
C ILE A 99 6.45 12.66 -0.30
N GLY A 100 6.21 11.61 -1.07
CA GLY A 100 4.88 11.02 -1.20
C GLY A 100 4.87 9.68 -1.89
N CYS A 101 3.67 9.12 -2.02
CA CYS A 101 3.41 7.92 -2.80
C CYS A 101 2.14 8.11 -3.64
N ALA A 102 2.31 8.21 -4.96
CA ALA A 102 1.20 8.21 -5.90
C ALA A 102 0.85 6.77 -6.28
N GLN A 103 -0.44 6.46 -6.36
CA GLN A 103 -0.93 5.12 -6.64
C GLN A 103 -1.74 5.11 -7.92
N PHE A 104 -1.50 4.10 -8.75
CA PHE A 104 -2.23 3.84 -9.99
C PHE A 104 -2.72 2.40 -9.99
N LEU A 105 -3.86 2.15 -10.61
CA LEU A 105 -4.24 0.81 -11.07
C LEU A 105 -3.86 0.69 -12.54
N VAL A 106 -3.28 -0.44 -12.94
CA VAL A 106 -2.76 -0.63 -14.30
C VAL A 106 -3.40 -1.84 -14.95
N ASP A 107 -3.89 -1.71 -16.18
CA ASP A 107 -4.32 -2.86 -16.97
C ASP A 107 -3.08 -3.68 -17.38
N PRO A 108 -2.99 -4.97 -17.03
CA PRO A 108 -1.81 -5.78 -17.29
C PRO A 108 -1.61 -6.10 -18.79
N ASN A 109 -2.64 -5.97 -19.61
CA ASN A 109 -2.60 -6.26 -21.04
C ASN A 109 -2.28 -5.01 -21.87
N THR A 110 -2.88 -3.86 -21.52
CA THR A 110 -2.74 -2.62 -22.31
C THR A 110 -1.71 -1.65 -21.73
N GLY A 111 -1.38 -1.77 -20.43
CA GLY A 111 -0.56 -0.80 -19.70
C GLY A 111 -1.28 0.50 -19.36
N GLU A 112 -2.58 0.63 -19.69
CA GLU A 112 -3.39 1.79 -19.35
C GLU A 112 -3.42 1.98 -17.82
N SER A 113 -3.24 3.22 -17.38
CA SER A 113 -3.10 3.55 -15.96
C SER A 113 -4.24 4.47 -15.51
N TRP A 114 -4.88 4.11 -14.40
CA TRP A 114 -5.87 4.94 -13.72
C TRP A 114 -5.32 5.44 -12.39
N PHE A 115 -5.26 6.76 -12.23
CA PHE A 115 -4.85 7.39 -10.97
C PHE A 115 -5.83 7.02 -9.86
N LEU A 116 -5.30 6.64 -8.70
CA LEU A 116 -6.08 6.28 -7.51
C LEU A 116 -5.99 7.37 -6.46
N GLU A 117 -4.78 7.65 -5.97
CA GLU A 117 -4.56 8.65 -4.93
C GLU A 117 -3.11 9.12 -4.89
N ILE A 118 -2.88 10.25 -4.22
CA ILE A 118 -1.57 10.66 -3.73
C ILE A 118 -1.61 10.59 -2.20
N ASN A 119 -0.62 9.91 -1.61
CA ASN A 119 -0.39 9.91 -0.17
C ASN A 119 0.71 10.94 0.13
N PRO A 120 0.37 12.14 0.64
CA PRO A 120 1.34 13.21 0.84
C PRO A 120 2.13 13.03 2.16
N ARG A 121 2.67 11.83 2.35
CA ARG A 121 3.31 11.39 3.60
C ARG A 121 4.20 10.17 3.35
N VAL A 122 4.90 9.75 4.40
CA VAL A 122 5.57 8.45 4.47
C VAL A 122 4.55 7.33 4.18
N ALA A 123 4.89 6.47 3.22
CA ALA A 123 4.07 5.32 2.83
C ALA A 123 4.22 4.17 3.83
N GLY A 124 3.21 3.29 3.93
CA GLY A 124 3.26 2.15 4.86
C GLY A 124 4.42 1.17 4.57
N ASN A 125 4.88 1.11 3.33
CA ASN A 125 5.99 0.29 2.86
C ASN A 125 7.22 1.14 2.48
N HIS A 126 7.49 2.19 3.27
CA HIS A 126 8.60 3.13 3.03
C HIS A 126 9.99 2.49 3.03
N ALA A 127 10.16 1.31 3.63
CA ALA A 127 11.42 0.56 3.51
C ALA A 127 11.78 0.23 2.05
N VAL A 128 10.80 0.15 1.14
CA VAL A 128 11.02 -0.12 -0.29
C VAL A 128 11.82 1.00 -0.98
N PRO A 129 11.37 2.27 -1.00
CA PRO A 129 12.15 3.34 -1.63
C PRO A 129 13.51 3.57 -0.98
N GLU A 130 13.65 3.33 0.33
CA GLU A 130 14.95 3.42 1.01
C GLU A 130 15.93 2.34 0.51
N ALA A 131 15.49 1.09 0.43
CA ALA A 131 16.30 0.00 -0.11
C ALA A 131 16.60 0.16 -1.61
N ALA A 132 15.70 0.83 -2.36
CA ALA A 132 15.93 1.23 -3.74
C ALA A 132 16.90 2.42 -3.88
N GLY A 133 17.36 2.99 -2.77
CA GLY A 133 18.40 4.03 -2.72
C GLY A 133 17.89 5.47 -2.82
N LEU A 134 16.57 5.72 -2.65
CA LEU A 134 16.03 7.08 -2.83
C LEU A 134 16.41 8.05 -1.70
N GLY A 135 16.66 7.55 -0.49
CA GLY A 135 16.95 8.39 0.68
C GLY A 135 15.83 9.38 1.00
N LEU A 136 14.57 8.95 0.90
CA LEU A 136 13.39 9.81 1.08
C LEU A 136 13.26 10.32 2.52
N GLY A 137 13.62 9.51 3.51
CA GLY A 137 13.59 9.89 4.93
C GLY A 137 14.41 11.15 5.21
N PRO A 138 15.74 11.12 5.04
CA PRO A 138 16.59 12.31 5.20
C PRO A 138 16.17 13.48 4.30
N LEU A 139 15.83 13.20 3.04
CA LEU A 139 15.41 14.23 2.09
C LEU A 139 14.13 14.96 2.53
N SER A 140 13.18 14.26 3.17
CA SER A 140 11.97 14.89 3.69
C SER A 140 12.27 15.96 4.74
N ILE A 141 13.28 15.73 5.60
CA ILE A 141 13.73 16.67 6.63
C ILE A 141 14.40 17.87 5.97
N SER A 142 15.30 17.64 5.01
CA SER A 142 15.95 18.71 4.23
C SER A 142 14.93 19.61 3.53
N LEU A 143 13.96 19.02 2.83
CA LEU A 143 12.91 19.77 2.14
C LEU A 143 12.05 20.58 3.13
N ALA A 144 11.73 20.02 4.30
CA ALA A 144 10.98 20.72 5.35
C ALA A 144 11.76 21.92 5.94
N ARG A 145 13.09 21.89 5.89
CA ARG A 145 13.97 23.01 6.28
C ARG A 145 14.12 24.08 5.18
N GLY A 146 13.50 23.88 4.03
CA GLY A 146 13.62 24.78 2.87
C GLY A 146 14.93 24.59 2.09
N GLU A 147 15.65 23.49 2.32
CA GLU A 147 16.85 23.17 1.54
C GLU A 147 16.44 22.90 0.09
N VAL A 148 17.18 23.52 -0.83
CA VAL A 148 16.93 23.39 -2.26
C VAL A 148 17.44 22.03 -2.72
N ALA A 149 16.53 21.18 -3.17
CA ALA A 149 16.87 19.96 -3.88
C ALA A 149 16.75 20.22 -5.38
N GLN A 150 17.89 20.27 -6.07
CA GLN A 150 18.00 20.39 -7.52
C GLN A 150 18.88 19.28 -8.07
N GLY A 151 18.70 18.97 -9.35
CA GLY A 151 19.47 17.96 -10.06
C GLY A 151 18.60 17.11 -10.98
N PRO A 152 19.21 16.19 -11.73
CA PRO A 152 18.47 15.24 -12.53
C PRO A 152 17.57 14.37 -11.65
N LEU A 153 16.46 13.91 -12.22
CA LEU A 153 15.61 12.92 -11.57
C LEU A 153 16.43 11.67 -11.27
N PHE A 154 16.53 11.32 -9.99
CA PHE A 154 17.18 10.08 -9.58
C PHE A 154 16.15 8.95 -9.50
N ILE A 155 16.45 7.86 -10.19
CA ILE A 155 15.60 6.67 -10.29
C ILE A 155 16.14 5.58 -9.36
N GLY A 156 15.27 5.06 -8.51
CA GLY A 156 15.61 3.96 -7.61
C GLY A 156 15.90 2.65 -8.34
N LYS A 157 16.67 1.79 -7.68
CA LYS A 157 17.01 0.46 -8.19
C LYS A 157 15.75 -0.39 -8.41
N PRO A 158 15.52 -0.91 -9.63
CA PRO A 158 14.44 -1.87 -9.90
C PRO A 158 14.85 -3.31 -9.50
N GLY A 159 13.89 -4.22 -9.49
CA GLY A 159 14.10 -5.66 -9.29
C GLY A 159 14.15 -6.13 -7.84
N LEU A 160 14.05 -5.22 -6.86
CA LEU A 160 13.94 -5.57 -5.44
C LEU A 160 12.53 -6.08 -5.13
N ARG A 161 12.45 -7.28 -4.56
CA ARG A 161 11.22 -7.89 -4.04
C ARG A 161 11.05 -7.57 -2.57
N TYR A 162 9.82 -7.31 -2.15
CA TYR A 162 9.55 -7.05 -0.75
C TYR A 162 8.37 -7.86 -0.22
N ALA A 163 8.43 -8.18 1.07
CA ALA A 163 7.42 -8.94 1.77
C ALA A 163 7.00 -8.27 3.07
N TRP A 164 5.72 -8.37 3.41
CA TRP A 164 5.18 -8.08 4.73
C TRP A 164 4.43 -9.28 5.27
N SER A 165 5.17 -10.23 5.84
CA SER A 165 4.58 -11.52 6.24
C SER A 165 3.61 -11.40 7.42
N TYR A 166 3.69 -10.36 8.26
CA TYR A 166 2.65 -10.07 9.26
C TYR A 166 1.28 -9.81 8.62
N GLY A 167 1.24 -9.06 7.51
CA GLY A 167 0.01 -8.80 6.76
C GLY A 167 -0.55 -10.07 6.13
N ASP A 168 0.31 -10.91 5.55
CA ASP A 168 -0.09 -12.22 5.03
C ASP A 168 -0.61 -13.16 6.15
N LEU A 169 0.02 -13.19 7.33
CA LEU A 169 -0.46 -13.98 8.48
C LEU A 169 -1.80 -13.44 8.99
N SER A 170 -2.00 -12.12 8.96
CA SER A 170 -3.29 -11.50 9.27
C SER A 170 -4.38 -11.91 8.28
N ARG A 171 -4.03 -12.05 6.99
CA ARG A 171 -4.91 -12.62 5.95
C ARG A 171 -5.24 -14.09 6.25
N VAL A 172 -4.26 -14.91 6.63
CA VAL A 172 -4.49 -16.32 7.03
C VAL A 172 -5.45 -16.41 8.23
N LYS A 173 -5.23 -15.59 9.26
CA LYS A 173 -6.13 -15.52 10.43
C LYS A 173 -7.57 -15.21 10.03
N ARG A 174 -7.78 -14.27 9.10
CA ARG A 174 -9.12 -13.96 8.58
C ARG A 174 -9.75 -15.13 7.80
N LEU A 175 -8.98 -15.87 7.01
CA LEU A 175 -9.49 -17.06 6.31
C LEU A 175 -9.97 -18.15 7.27
N TRP A 176 -9.31 -18.26 8.42
CA TRP A 176 -9.66 -19.19 9.49
C TRP A 176 -10.93 -18.76 10.26
N GLN A 177 -11.09 -17.47 10.53
CA GLN A 177 -12.14 -16.94 11.42
C GLN A 177 -13.51 -16.71 10.74
N LYS A 178 -13.63 -16.83 9.42
CA LYS A 178 -14.91 -16.61 8.72
C LYS A 178 -15.93 -17.71 9.06
N PRO A 179 -17.24 -17.39 9.15
CA PRO A 179 -18.30 -18.37 9.41
C PRO A 179 -18.31 -19.53 8.41
N ASN A 180 -18.03 -19.22 7.14
CA ASN A 180 -17.74 -20.21 6.11
C ASN A 180 -16.22 -20.28 5.90
N ARG A 181 -15.53 -20.94 6.84
CA ARG A 181 -14.08 -21.04 6.87
C ARG A 181 -13.54 -21.60 5.55
N ALA A 182 -12.40 -21.07 5.11
CA ALA A 182 -11.72 -21.64 3.96
C ALA A 182 -11.29 -23.09 4.24
N SER A 183 -11.10 -23.88 3.18
CA SER A 183 -10.60 -25.25 3.32
C SER A 183 -9.21 -25.26 3.96
N ILE A 184 -8.87 -26.33 4.70
CA ILE A 184 -7.53 -26.51 5.29
C ILE A 184 -6.44 -26.40 4.20
N ARG A 185 -6.69 -26.96 3.02
CA ARG A 185 -5.78 -26.86 1.87
C ARG A 185 -5.52 -25.40 1.47
N THR A 186 -6.55 -24.56 1.44
CA THR A 186 -6.43 -23.12 1.15
C THR A 186 -5.59 -22.40 2.21
N ILE A 187 -5.81 -22.71 3.49
CA ILE A 187 -5.09 -22.11 4.61
C ILE A 187 -3.60 -22.50 4.56
N VAL A 188 -3.30 -23.79 4.42
CA VAL A 188 -1.92 -24.29 4.30
C VAL A 188 -1.23 -23.67 3.09
N SER A 189 -1.91 -23.59 1.94
CA SER A 189 -1.38 -22.95 0.75
C SER A 189 -1.02 -21.48 0.99
N ALA A 190 -1.87 -20.72 1.70
CA ALA A 190 -1.61 -19.32 2.01
C ALA A 190 -0.43 -19.13 2.99
N VAL A 191 -0.24 -20.05 3.94
CA VAL A 191 0.92 -20.05 4.84
C VAL A 191 2.21 -20.34 4.06
N ILE A 192 2.20 -21.37 3.20
CA ILE A 192 3.36 -21.71 2.35
C ILE A 192 3.69 -20.55 1.40
N GLU A 193 2.69 -19.92 0.79
CA GLU A 193 2.86 -18.73 -0.04
C GLU A 193 3.53 -17.59 0.74
N SER A 194 3.06 -17.29 1.95
CA SER A 194 3.62 -16.24 2.81
C SER A 194 5.09 -16.52 3.18
N LEU A 195 5.40 -17.75 3.58
CA LEU A 195 6.78 -18.16 3.90
C LEU A 195 7.70 -18.06 2.68
N ASN A 196 7.25 -18.55 1.52
CA ASN A 196 8.02 -18.47 0.29
C ASN A 196 8.26 -17.02 -0.15
N THR A 197 7.26 -16.15 -0.04
CA THR A 197 7.41 -14.70 -0.32
C THR A 197 8.40 -14.07 0.65
N ALA A 198 8.32 -14.36 1.95
CA ALA A 198 9.24 -13.81 2.96
C ALA A 198 10.70 -14.27 2.74
N LEU A 199 10.92 -15.54 2.41
CA LEU A 199 12.26 -16.11 2.19
C LEU A 199 12.92 -15.61 0.89
N ARG A 200 12.12 -15.21 -0.10
CA ARG A 200 12.60 -14.72 -1.40
C ARG A 200 12.65 -13.19 -1.50
N ALA A 201 12.22 -12.49 -0.45
CA ALA A 201 12.21 -11.04 -0.44
C ALA A 201 13.63 -10.51 -0.18
N ASP A 202 14.02 -9.51 -0.97
CA ASP A 202 15.21 -8.70 -0.68
C ASP A 202 14.97 -7.79 0.53
N ILE A 203 13.70 -7.41 0.76
CA ILE A 203 13.29 -6.46 1.79
C ILE A 203 12.12 -7.03 2.59
N HIS A 204 12.28 -7.19 3.89
CA HIS A 204 11.15 -7.47 4.78
C HIS A 204 10.71 -6.18 5.48
N MET A 205 9.43 -5.81 5.35
CA MET A 205 8.94 -4.49 5.76
C MET A 205 9.15 -4.14 7.23
N THR A 206 9.28 -5.13 8.10
CA THR A 206 9.43 -4.91 9.55
C THR A 206 10.70 -5.54 10.11
N TRP A 207 11.37 -6.42 9.36
CA TRP A 207 12.50 -7.21 9.91
C TRP A 207 13.81 -6.59 9.47
N CYS A 208 14.64 -6.28 10.45
CA CYS A 208 15.99 -5.84 10.27
C CYS A 208 16.88 -6.61 11.24
N TRP A 209 18.02 -7.12 10.78
CA TRP A 209 18.93 -7.88 11.65
C TRP A 209 19.51 -7.02 12.77
N SER A 210 19.75 -5.74 12.53
CA SER A 210 20.24 -4.80 13.54
C SER A 210 19.14 -4.22 14.44
N ASP A 211 17.86 -4.37 14.05
CA ASP A 211 16.72 -3.93 14.85
C ASP A 211 15.51 -4.88 14.66
N PRO A 212 15.52 -6.06 15.31
CA PRO A 212 14.47 -7.06 15.14
C PRO A 212 13.21 -6.77 15.98
N MET A 213 13.31 -5.89 16.98
CA MET A 213 12.26 -5.66 17.98
C MET A 213 10.92 -5.20 17.41
N PRO A 214 10.86 -4.33 16.38
CA PRO A 214 9.60 -3.98 15.72
C PRO A 214 8.85 -5.20 15.18
N THR A 215 9.55 -6.13 14.52
CA THR A 215 8.91 -7.38 14.03
C THR A 215 8.44 -8.24 15.19
N LEU A 216 9.30 -8.51 16.17
CA LEU A 216 8.95 -9.39 17.29
C LEU A 216 7.72 -8.86 18.05
N THR A 217 7.65 -7.55 18.26
CA THR A 217 6.51 -6.88 18.91
C THR A 217 5.23 -7.05 18.12
N LEU A 218 5.28 -6.86 16.79
CA LEU A 218 4.12 -7.08 15.93
C LEU A 218 3.65 -8.53 16.03
N TYR A 219 4.55 -9.51 15.90
CA TYR A 219 4.18 -10.92 15.89
C TYR A 219 3.63 -11.38 17.25
N GLY A 220 4.18 -10.85 18.35
CA GLY A 220 3.62 -11.05 19.69
C GLY A 220 2.15 -10.61 19.78
N ARG A 221 1.75 -9.52 19.11
CA ARG A 221 0.35 -9.05 19.10
C ARG A 221 -0.59 -10.00 18.36
N LEU A 222 -0.12 -10.76 17.36
CA LEU A 222 -0.97 -11.76 16.68
C LEU A 222 -1.38 -12.87 17.64
N LEU A 223 -0.48 -13.26 18.54
CA LEU A 223 -0.69 -14.30 19.54
C LEU A 223 -1.59 -13.83 20.69
N THR A 224 -1.44 -12.57 21.13
CA THR A 224 -2.20 -12.04 22.28
C THR A 224 -3.59 -11.51 21.92
N ARG A 225 -3.78 -10.91 20.73
CA ARG A 225 -5.11 -10.50 20.22
C ARG A 225 -6.00 -11.68 19.75
N GLY A 226 -5.67 -12.91 20.16
CA GLY A 226 -6.59 -14.05 20.11
C GLY A 226 -7.60 -14.07 21.27
N ARG A 227 -7.43 -13.23 22.31
CA ARG A 227 -8.24 -13.25 23.53
C ARG A 227 -9.33 -12.18 23.66
N ASN A 228 -9.26 -11.04 22.97
CA ASN A 228 -10.19 -9.91 23.16
C ASN A 228 -10.75 -9.37 21.84
N LEU A 229 -11.64 -10.13 21.19
CA LEU A 229 -12.52 -9.62 20.13
C LEU A 229 -13.98 -9.94 20.45
N VAL A 230 -14.37 -9.62 21.69
CA VAL A 230 -15.74 -9.30 22.10
C VAL A 230 -15.61 -8.25 23.21
N ALA A 231 -15.37 -6.99 22.86
CA ALA A 231 -15.70 -5.81 23.67
C ALA A 231 -15.18 -4.53 22.99
N THR A 232 -16.14 -3.69 22.59
CA THR A 232 -16.10 -2.22 22.64
C THR A 232 -15.01 -1.46 21.88
N GLU A 233 -15.34 -1.03 20.66
CA GLU A 233 -15.02 0.34 20.22
C GLU A 233 -16.31 1.16 20.31
N GLY A 234 -16.47 1.78 21.48
CA GLY A 234 -17.44 2.80 21.83
C GLY A 234 -16.80 3.59 22.97
N ASP A 235 -16.82 4.92 22.85
CA ASP A 235 -16.18 5.93 23.70
C ASP A 235 -14.64 6.01 23.53
N THR A 236 -14.04 7.11 23.05
CA THR A 236 -14.31 8.55 23.27
C THR A 236 -13.95 9.39 22.05
#